data_AF-A0A3D2AZR0-F1
#
_entry.id   AF-A0A3D2AZR0-F1
#
_cell.length_a   1.000
_cell.length_b   1.000
_cell.length_c   1.000
_cell.angle_alpha   90.00
_cell.angle_beta   90.00
_cell.angle_gamma   90.00
#
_symmetry.space_group_name_H-M   'P 1'
#
loop_
_entity.id
_entity.type
_entity.pdbx_description
1 polymer ?
#
loop_
_entity_poly.entity_id
_entity_poly.type
_entity_poly.pdbx_seq_one_letter_code
_entity_poly.pdbx_strand_id
1 'polypeptide(L)' 'MTPQPIQAVDEPWRDRVNQFLKQSQLAEVDALIVPLTGDASNRRYVRVIPRSGESFVLALYGKSFRSET' A
#
# COMPACT_ATOMS: atom_id res chain seq x y z
N MET A 1 24.99 -6.40 -12.80
CA MET A 1 23.64 -6.43 -12.22
C MET A 1 23.77 -6.02 -10.76
N THR A 2 23.59 -4.74 -10.45
CA THR A 2 23.58 -4.26 -9.06
C THR A 2 22.27 -4.72 -8.42
N PRO A 3 22.29 -5.47 -7.31
CA PRO A 3 21.06 -5.72 -6.56
C PRO A 3 20.58 -4.36 -6.08
N GLN A 4 19.43 -3.91 -6.59
CA GLN A 4 18.76 -2.75 -6.04
C GLN A 4 18.53 -3.05 -4.56
N PRO A 5 18.92 -2.16 -3.64
CA PRO A 5 18.68 -2.39 -2.23
C PRO A 5 17.18 -2.65 -2.09
N ILE A 6 16.83 -3.79 -1.49
CA ILE A 6 15.50 -4.04 -0.93
C ILE A 6 15.26 -2.85 -0.01
N GLN A 7 14.55 -1.85 -0.51
CA GLN A 7 14.28 -0.62 0.22
C GLN A 7 13.27 -0.98 1.32
N ALA A 8 13.76 -1.60 2.39
CA ALA A 8 13.19 -1.50 3.72
C ALA A 8 13.47 -0.07 4.22
N VAL A 9 12.96 0.90 3.49
CA VAL A 9 12.84 2.28 3.98
C VAL A 9 11.55 2.27 4.75
N ASP A 10 11.59 2.72 6.01
CA ASP A 10 10.42 3.12 6.78
C ASP A 10 9.73 4.24 6.01
N GLU A 11 8.99 3.88 4.98
CA GLU A 11 8.34 4.86 4.13
C GLU A 11 7.08 5.33 4.87
N PRO A 12 6.93 6.64 5.13
CA PRO A 12 5.83 7.16 5.95
C PRO A 12 4.44 6.87 5.37
N TRP A 13 4.35 6.47 4.10
CA TRP A 13 3.09 6.00 3.50
C TRP A 13 2.68 4.60 3.99
N ARG A 14 3.63 3.74 4.37
CA ARG A 14 3.33 2.38 4.84
C ARG A 14 2.57 2.42 6.17
N ASP A 15 2.97 3.30 7.07
CA ASP A 15 2.27 3.51 8.34
C ASP A 15 0.83 4.00 8.12
N ARG A 16 0.64 4.94 7.19
CA ARG A 16 -0.69 5.41 6.78
C ARG A 16 -1.54 4.30 6.16
N VAL A 17 -0.96 3.41 5.36
CA VAL A 17 -1.67 2.22 4.83
C VAL A 17 -2.09 1.31 5.97
N ASN A 18 -1.20 0.99 6.91
CA ASN A 18 -1.53 0.16 8.07
C ASN A 18 -2.65 0.77 8.92
N GLN A 19 -2.60 2.09 9.16
CA GLN A 19 -3.65 2.80 9.87
C GLN A 19 -4.99 2.71 9.12
N PHE A 20 -4.99 2.95 7.81
CA PHE A 20 -6.19 2.84 6.97
C PHE A 20 -6.77 1.42 7.00
N LEU A 21 -5.94 0.38 6.82
CA LEU A 21 -6.37 -1.02 6.85
C LEU A 21 -7.04 -1.38 8.18
N LYS A 22 -6.46 -0.91 9.30
CA LYS A 22 -7.02 -1.10 10.65
C LYS A 22 -8.37 -0.39 10.81
N GLN A 23 -8.48 0.86 10.33
CA GLN A 23 -9.71 1.66 10.47
C GLN A 23 -10.84 1.14 9.59
N SER A 24 -10.53 0.68 8.37
CA SER A 24 -11.52 0.17 7.41
C SER A 24 -11.82 -1.31 7.54
N GLN A 25 -11.12 -2.03 8.44
CA GLN A 25 -11.25 -3.48 8.64
C GLN A 25 -11.06 -4.31 7.36
N LEU A 26 -10.28 -3.78 6.39
CA LEU A 26 -10.06 -4.42 5.09
C LEU A 26 -8.97 -5.50 5.15
N ALA A 27 -8.03 -5.37 6.08
CA ALA A 27 -6.99 -6.36 6.34
C ALA A 27 -6.44 -6.20 7.76
N GLU A 28 -5.76 -7.23 8.23
CA GLU A 28 -4.98 -7.18 9.46
C GLU A 28 -3.74 -6.29 9.35
N VAL A 29 -3.25 -5.81 10.49
CA VAL A 29 -2.08 -4.91 10.58
C VAL A 29 -0.79 -5.58 10.06
N ASP A 30 -0.72 -6.91 10.11
CA ASP A 30 0.43 -7.70 9.65
C ASP A 30 0.31 -8.15 8.18
N ALA A 31 -0.68 -7.64 7.43
CA ALA A 31 -0.83 -7.99 6.03
C ALA A 31 0.41 -7.61 5.22
N LEU A 32 0.81 -8.48 4.29
CA LEU A 32 1.96 -8.20 3.43
C LEU A 32 1.57 -7.13 2.41
N ILE A 33 2.26 -5.98 2.48
CA ILE A 33 2.08 -4.87 1.55
C ILE A 33 3.25 -4.86 0.56
N VAL A 34 2.93 -5.03 -0.72
CA VAL A 34 3.92 -5.07 -1.81
C VAL A 34 3.73 -3.85 -2.71
N PRO A 35 4.73 -2.97 -2.86
CA PRO A 35 4.65 -1.88 -3.83
C PRO A 35 4.59 -2.44 -5.24
N LEU A 36 3.63 -1.97 -6.03
CA LEU A 36 3.55 -2.29 -7.45
C LEU A 36 4.42 -1.29 -8.21
N THR A 37 5.70 -1.62 -8.36
CA THR A 37 6.63 -0.85 -9.20
C THR A 37 6.27 -1.02 -10.67
N GLY A 38 6.25 0.08 -11.43
CA GLY A 38 6.07 0.06 -12.89
C GLY A 38 4.82 0.77 -13.41
N ASP A 39 3.98 1.31 -12.52
CA ASP A 39 2.84 2.12 -12.96
C ASP A 39 3.32 3.55 -13.28
N ALA A 40 3.13 3.98 -14.53
CA ALA A 40 3.53 5.31 -15.02
C ALA A 40 2.64 6.45 -14.50
N SER A 41 1.79 6.19 -13.51
CA SER A 41 0.88 7.18 -12.95
C SER A 41 1.55 7.99 -11.84
N ASN A 42 1.01 9.18 -11.60
CA ASN A 42 1.38 10.05 -10.48
C ASN A 42 0.95 9.50 -9.11
N ARG A 43 0.51 8.24 -9.05
CA ARG A 43 -0.09 7.58 -7.89
C ARG A 43 0.68 6.32 -7.59
N ARG A 44 0.84 6.01 -6.31
CA ARG A 44 1.54 4.80 -5.89
C ARG A 44 0.54 3.68 -5.70
N TYR A 45 0.75 2.55 -6.33
CA TYR A 45 -0.10 1.38 -6.15
C TYR A 45 0.59 0.37 -5.25
N VAL A 46 -0.18 -0.23 -4.35
CA VAL A 46 0.29 -1.32 -3.48
C VAL A 46 -0.69 -2.46 -3.51
N ARG A 47 -0.18 -3.69 -3.54
CA ARG A 47 -0.97 -4.88 -3.34
C ARG A 47 -0.93 -5.26 -1.86
N VAL A 48 -2.10 -5.43 -1.27
CA VAL A 48 -2.28 -5.93 0.08
C VAL A 48 -2.63 -7.41 0.00
N ILE A 49 -1.91 -8.22 0.76
CA ILE A 49 -2.09 -9.66 0.84
C ILE A 49 -2.38 -9.99 2.32
N PRO A 50 -3.67 -10.07 2.69
CA PRO A 50 -4.08 -10.51 4.02
C PRO A 50 -3.65 -11.96 4.30
N ARG A 51 -3.57 -12.39 5.57
CA ARG A 51 -3.35 -13.83 5.87
C ARG A 51 -4.58 -14.66 5.53
N SER A 52 -5.76 -14.06 5.53
CA SER A 52 -7.02 -14.70 5.16
C SER A 52 -7.86 -13.78 4.29
N GLY A 53 -8.43 -14.34 3.22
CA GLY A 53 -9.25 -13.62 2.24
C GLY A 53 -8.49 -13.31 0.96
N GLU A 54 -9.10 -12.49 0.11
CA GLU A 54 -8.58 -12.16 -1.21
C GLU A 54 -7.57 -11.00 -1.15
N SER A 55 -6.54 -11.07 -1.99
CA SER A 55 -5.63 -9.95 -2.19
C SER A 55 -6.31 -8.82 -2.94
N PHE A 56 -6.02 -7.57 -2.57
CA PHE A 56 -6.57 -6.39 -3.24
C PHE A 56 -5.50 -5.33 -3.49
N VAL A 57 -5.84 -4.32 -4.30
CA VAL A 57 -4.93 -3.24 -4.66
C VAL A 57 -5.43 -1.92 -4.07
N LEU A 58 -4.55 -1.18 -3.43
CA LEU A 58 -4.81 0.18 -2.97
C LEU A 58 -4.04 1.18 -3.84
N ALA A 59 -4.73 2.26 -4.21
CA ALA A 59 -4.14 3.42 -4.85
C ALA A 59 -3.87 4.51 -3.81
N LEU A 60 -2.60 4.89 -3.65
CA LEU A 60 -2.15 5.93 -2.73
C LEU A 60 -1.95 7.24 -3.48
N TYR A 61 -2.56 8.28 -2.92
CA TYR A 61 -2.52 9.62 -3.47
C TYR A 61 -1.60 10.46 -2.58
N GLY A 62 -0.71 11.23 -3.21
CA GLY A 62 0.21 12.13 -2.49
C GLY A 62 -0.49 13.32 -1.83
N LYS A 63 -1.76 13.56 -2.16
CA LYS A 63 -2.59 14.64 -1.61
C LYS A 63 -3.92 14.06 -1.14
N SER A 64 -4.46 14.60 -0.05
CA SER A 64 -5.82 14.32 0.39
C SER A 64 -6.81 14.71 -0.71
N PHE A 65 -7.84 13.90 -0.90
CA PHE A 65 -8.92 14.18 -1.83
C PHE A 65 -10.25 13.75 -1.21
N ARG A 66 -11.33 14.37 -1.65
CA ARG A 66 -12.68 13.93 -1.31
C ARG A 66 -13.10 12.88 -2.34
N SER A 67 -13.45 11.69 -1.90
CA SER A 67 -14.17 10.73 -2.73
C SER A 67 -15.66 11.06 -2.67
N GLU A 68 -16.30 11.21 -3.81
CA GLU A 68 -17.75 11.15 -3.91
C GLU A 68 -18.15 9.66 -3.96
N THR A 69 -19.19 9.29 -3.22
CA THR A 69 -19.74 7.92 -3.13
C THR A 69 -21.10 7.91 -3.78
#